data_AF-A0A2R6QZU9-F1
#
_entry.id   AF-A0A2R6QZU9-F1
#
_cell.length_a   1.000
_cell.length_b   1.000
_cell.length_c   1.000
_cell.angle_alpha   90.00
_cell.angle_beta   90.00
_cell.angle_gamma   90.00
#
_symmetry.space_group_name_H-M   'P 1'
#
loop_
_entity.id
_entity.type
_entity.pdbx_description
1 polymer ?
#
loop_
_entity_poly.entity_id
_entity_poly.type
_entity_poly.pdbx_seq_one_letter_code
_entity_poly.pdbx_strand_id
1 'polypeptide(L)'
;MASPKPSEPPYYPLPSNQHHQNYVVYLPSSSRRRQSRRRILCTAAIVLLAAAVYFLWPSDPDLDIARLRLDHLRIHTVPTFAVDATLRLTVKIINVDVYSIDYSSLVVSIGYRGKNLGFVTSDRGHVRGMASSYVDATLELEGVEVLSDVIMLVEDLARGSVPFDTITEVRGRLGVFFFDIPLKARVSCEVRVNARNQTIIRQNCYNK
;
A
#
# COMPACT_ATOMS: atom_id res chain seq x y z
N MET A 1 -92.26 -68.94 -42.53
CA MET A 1 -91.86 -68.21 -41.30
C MET A 1 -91.03 -67.01 -41.73
N ALA A 2 -91.59 -65.81 -41.65
CA ALA A 2 -90.91 -64.58 -42.07
C ALA A 2 -90.04 -64.05 -40.92
N SER A 3 -88.76 -63.78 -41.19
CA SER A 3 -87.79 -63.27 -40.22
C SER A 3 -88.04 -61.77 -39.95
N PRO A 4 -88.07 -61.30 -38.69
CA PRO A 4 -88.32 -59.89 -38.41
C PRO A 4 -87.08 -59.04 -38.69
N LYS A 5 -87.31 -57.85 -39.24
CA LYS A 5 -86.28 -56.85 -39.60
C LYS A 5 -85.69 -56.24 -38.32
N PRO A 6 -84.37 -55.95 -38.24
CA PRO A 6 -83.78 -55.37 -37.03
C PRO A 6 -84.22 -53.91 -36.87
N SER A 7 -84.68 -53.54 -35.67
CA SER A 7 -84.94 -52.16 -35.28
C SER A 7 -83.64 -51.44 -34.94
N GLU A 8 -83.35 -50.31 -35.61
CA GLU A 8 -82.21 -49.44 -35.28
C GLU A 8 -82.39 -48.80 -33.89
N PRO A 9 -81.31 -48.65 -33.09
CA PRO A 9 -81.37 -47.99 -31.79
C PRO A 9 -81.55 -46.47 -31.94
N PRO A 10 -82.26 -45.81 -31.00
CA PRO A 10 -82.45 -44.37 -31.05
C PRO A 10 -81.12 -43.62 -30.86
N TYR A 11 -80.83 -42.72 -31.80
CA TYR A 11 -79.66 -41.85 -31.77
C TYR A 11 -79.93 -40.68 -30.80
N TYR A 12 -79.22 -40.61 -29.68
CA TYR A 12 -79.25 -39.44 -28.80
C TYR A 12 -78.11 -38.48 -29.19
N PRO A 13 -78.40 -37.22 -29.57
CA PRO A 13 -77.34 -36.26 -29.84
C PRO A 13 -76.58 -35.95 -28.53
N LEU A 14 -75.24 -35.98 -28.59
CA LEU A 14 -74.42 -35.53 -27.47
C LEU A 14 -74.72 -34.06 -27.15
N PRO A 15 -74.72 -33.65 -25.87
CA PRO A 15 -74.92 -32.26 -25.52
C PRO A 15 -73.78 -31.43 -26.10
N SER A 16 -74.13 -30.49 -26.99
CA SER A 16 -73.22 -29.46 -27.51
C SER A 16 -72.88 -28.50 -26.37
N ASN A 17 -71.88 -28.88 -25.57
CA ASN A 17 -71.36 -28.02 -24.52
C ASN A 17 -70.44 -26.97 -25.15
N GLN A 18 -71.04 -25.92 -25.70
CA GLN A 18 -70.32 -24.72 -26.16
C GLN A 18 -69.86 -23.88 -24.96
N HIS A 19 -69.00 -24.44 -24.12
CA HIS A 19 -68.13 -23.62 -23.31
C HIS A 19 -66.90 -23.29 -24.15
N HIS A 20 -66.93 -22.14 -24.81
CA HIS A 20 -65.75 -21.46 -25.35
C HIS A 20 -64.83 -21.09 -24.16
N GLN A 21 -64.12 -22.08 -23.61
CA GLN A 21 -62.99 -21.82 -22.74
C GLN A 21 -61.81 -21.46 -23.64
N ASN A 22 -61.62 -20.15 -23.84
CA ASN A 22 -60.39 -19.60 -24.38
C ASN A 22 -59.24 -19.98 -23.43
N TYR A 23 -58.57 -21.09 -23.70
CA TYR A 23 -57.33 -21.43 -23.00
C TYR A 23 -56.23 -20.55 -23.59
N VAL A 24 -55.86 -19.50 -22.87
CA VAL A 24 -54.69 -18.68 -23.21
C VAL A 24 -53.46 -19.46 -22.75
N VAL A 25 -52.74 -20.06 -23.69
CA VAL A 25 -51.44 -20.68 -23.41
C VAL A 25 -50.42 -19.56 -23.17
N TYR A 26 -50.22 -19.20 -21.91
CA TYR A 26 -49.08 -18.36 -21.52
C TYR A 26 -47.80 -19.18 -21.66
N LEU A 27 -47.10 -19.06 -22.80
CA LEU A 27 -45.71 -19.51 -22.85
C LEU A 27 -44.94 -18.72 -21.78
N PRO A 28 -44.28 -19.39 -20.82
CA PRO A 28 -43.55 -18.68 -19.79
C PRO A 28 -42.49 -17.82 -20.47
N SER A 29 -42.55 -16.52 -20.21
CA SER A 29 -41.60 -15.51 -20.71
C SER A 29 -40.20 -15.76 -20.11
N SER A 30 -39.54 -16.81 -20.59
CA SER A 30 -38.23 -17.25 -20.14
C SER A 30 -37.14 -16.26 -20.55
N SER A 31 -37.35 -15.52 -21.65
CA SER A 31 -36.43 -14.50 -22.17
C SER A 31 -36.24 -13.34 -21.18
N ARG A 32 -37.32 -12.82 -20.58
CA ARG A 32 -37.25 -11.73 -19.59
C ARG A 32 -36.52 -12.13 -18.31
N ARG A 33 -36.76 -13.36 -17.83
CA ARG A 33 -36.09 -13.94 -16.65
C ARG A 33 -34.60 -14.16 -16.92
N ARG A 34 -34.24 -14.64 -18.11
CA ARG A 34 -32.84 -14.84 -18.55
C ARG A 34 -32.09 -13.53 -18.71
N GLN A 35 -32.74 -12.48 -19.23
CA GLN A 35 -32.16 -11.16 -19.41
C GLN A 35 -31.95 -10.42 -18.07
N SER A 36 -32.88 -10.55 -17.13
CA SER A 36 -32.73 -10.03 -15.76
C SER A 36 -31.58 -10.70 -15.01
N ARG A 37 -31.45 -12.03 -15.07
CA ARG A 37 -30.32 -12.76 -14.47
C ARG A 37 -28.98 -12.33 -15.05
N ARG A 38 -28.89 -12.14 -16.37
CA ARG A 38 -27.66 -11.66 -17.02
C ARG A 38 -27.28 -10.26 -16.55
N ARG A 39 -28.24 -9.35 -16.41
CA ARG A 39 -27.99 -7.99 -15.87
C ARG A 39 -27.47 -8.05 -14.43
N ILE A 40 -28.08 -8.88 -13.57
CA ILE A 40 -27.65 -9.06 -12.18
C ILE A 40 -26.23 -9.63 -12.10
N LEU A 41 -25.90 -10.62 -12.93
CA LEU A 41 -24.54 -11.18 -12.98
C LEU A 41 -23.52 -10.16 -13.48
N CYS A 42 -23.86 -9.35 -14.50
CA CYS A 42 -22.99 -8.27 -14.97
C CYS A 42 -22.78 -7.21 -13.89
N THR A 43 -23.84 -6.77 -13.20
CA THR A 43 -23.70 -5.80 -12.11
C THR A 43 -22.89 -6.37 -10.96
N ALA A 44 -23.11 -7.63 -10.58
CA ALA A 44 -22.34 -8.29 -9.53
C ALA A 44 -20.85 -8.41 -9.92
N ALA A 45 -20.55 -8.77 -11.17
CA ALA A 45 -19.18 -8.83 -11.67
C ALA A 45 -18.50 -7.45 -11.65
N ILE A 46 -19.21 -6.38 -12.06
CA ILE A 46 -18.67 -5.01 -12.01
C ILE A 46 -18.39 -4.58 -10.57
N VAL A 47 -19.30 -4.86 -9.64
CA VAL A 47 -19.12 -4.53 -8.21
C VAL A 47 -17.94 -5.31 -7.63
N LEU A 48 -17.79 -6.60 -7.96
CA LEU A 48 -16.65 -7.41 -7.52
C LEU A 48 -15.33 -6.89 -8.09
N LEU A 49 -15.30 -6.50 -9.36
CA LEU A 49 -14.11 -5.89 -9.98
C LEU A 49 -13.76 -4.56 -9.33
N ALA A 50 -14.75 -3.69 -9.08
CA ALA A 50 -14.54 -2.42 -8.39
C ALA A 50 -14.02 -2.63 -6.97
N ALA A 51 -14.59 -3.59 -6.23
CA ALA A 51 -14.11 -3.96 -4.91
C ALA A 51 -12.66 -4.49 -4.97
N ALA A 52 -12.35 -5.38 -5.91
CA ALA A 52 -11.00 -5.90 -6.08
C ALA A 52 -9.99 -4.79 -6.38
N VAL A 53 -10.31 -3.85 -7.27
CA VAL A 53 -9.45 -2.71 -7.58
C VAL A 53 -9.24 -1.81 -6.36
N TYR A 54 -10.29 -1.59 -5.56
CA TYR A 54 -10.20 -0.79 -4.34
C TYR A 54 -9.30 -1.46 -3.28
N PHE A 55 -9.48 -2.76 -3.03
CA PHE A 55 -8.68 -3.50 -2.03
C PHE A 55 -7.25 -3.77 -2.49
N LEU A 56 -7.02 -3.88 -3.79
CA LEU A 56 -5.70 -4.09 -4.39
C LEU A 56 -5.09 -2.78 -4.88
N TRP A 57 -5.62 -1.62 -4.45
CA TRP A 57 -5.03 -0.35 -4.81
C TRP A 57 -3.67 -0.20 -4.12
N PRO A 58 -2.61 0.15 -4.86
CA PRO A 58 -1.27 0.29 -4.30
C PRO A 58 -1.23 1.41 -3.26
N SER A 59 -0.59 1.14 -2.13
CA SER A 59 -0.39 2.07 -1.02
C SER A 59 1.08 2.48 -0.94
N ASP A 60 1.35 3.61 -0.29
CA ASP A 60 2.73 4.01 -0.03
C ASP A 60 3.39 3.06 0.99
N PRO A 61 4.68 2.73 0.81
CA PRO A 61 5.40 1.91 1.78
C PRO A 61 5.57 2.66 3.10
N ASP A 62 5.44 1.93 4.20
CA ASP A 62 5.75 2.45 5.52
C ASP A 62 7.27 2.49 5.72
N LEU A 63 7.78 3.58 6.29
CA LEU A 63 9.21 3.80 6.52
C LEU A 63 9.47 4.00 8.01
N ASP A 64 10.31 3.14 8.57
CA ASP A 64 10.77 3.23 9.95
C ASP A 64 12.28 3.44 10.00
N ILE A 65 12.76 4.17 11.01
CA ILE A 65 14.19 4.18 11.31
C ILE A 65 14.48 2.97 12.20
N ALA A 66 15.27 2.02 11.71
CA ALA A 66 15.60 0.82 12.47
C ALA A 66 16.77 1.05 13.41
N ARG A 67 17.80 1.76 12.94
CA ARG A 67 19.01 2.06 13.70
C ARG A 67 19.58 3.41 13.30
N LEU A 68 20.12 4.13 14.27
CA LEU A 68 20.92 5.32 14.04
C LEU A 68 22.11 5.24 14.99
N ARG A 69 23.31 5.19 14.41
CA ARG A 69 24.57 5.01 15.13
C ARG A 69 25.52 6.15 14.80
N LEU A 70 26.28 6.57 15.81
CA LEU A 70 27.40 7.47 15.65
C LEU A 70 28.66 6.61 15.69
N ASP A 71 29.26 6.36 14.53
CA ASP A 71 30.40 5.46 14.40
C ASP A 71 31.70 6.17 14.81
N HIS A 72 31.89 7.42 14.36
CA HIS A 72 33.08 8.21 14.66
C HIS A 72 32.68 9.63 15.08
N LEU A 73 33.35 10.17 16.09
CA LEU A 73 33.25 11.57 16.49
C LEU A 73 34.66 12.06 16.83
N ARG A 74 35.18 13.00 16.05
CA ARG A 74 36.48 13.63 16.27
C ARG A 74 36.28 15.12 16.42
N ILE A 75 36.80 15.65 17.52
CA ILE A 75 36.73 17.08 17.82
C ILE A 75 38.13 17.63 17.62
N HIS A 76 38.28 18.55 16.68
CA HIS A 76 39.49 19.32 16.48
C HIS A 76 39.33 20.66 17.18
N THR A 77 40.33 21.03 17.97
CA THR A 77 40.30 22.26 18.78
C THR A 77 41.34 23.28 18.34
N VAL A 78 42.23 22.94 17.40
CA VAL A 78 43.33 23.79 16.91
C VAL A 78 43.53 23.54 15.41
N PRO A 79 43.63 24.57 14.54
CA PRO A 79 43.58 26.01 14.81
C PRO A 79 42.16 26.59 14.95
N THR A 80 41.13 25.86 14.52
CA THR A 80 39.72 26.22 14.67
C THR A 80 38.96 25.05 15.30
N PHE A 81 37.87 25.34 16.03
CA PHE A 81 36.98 24.30 16.52
C PHE A 81 36.24 23.68 15.32
N ALA A 82 36.46 22.40 15.07
CA ALA A 82 35.79 21.63 14.02
C ALA A 82 35.38 20.26 14.56
N VAL A 83 34.27 19.71 14.06
CA VAL A 83 33.81 18.37 14.44
C VAL A 83 33.64 17.52 13.20
N ASP A 84 34.31 16.39 13.20
CA ASP A 84 34.09 15.32 12.23
C ASP A 84 33.21 14.25 12.87
N ALA A 85 32.13 13.87 12.21
CA ALA A 85 31.22 12.86 12.71
C ALA A 85 30.75 11.93 11.60
N THR A 86 30.80 10.63 11.84
CA THR A 86 30.24 9.62 10.93
C THR A 86 28.99 9.04 11.54
N LEU A 87 27.86 9.25 10.89
CA LEU A 87 26.55 8.76 11.29
C LEU A 87 26.13 7.62 10.34
N ARG A 88 25.75 6.47 10.90
CA ARG A 88 25.23 5.34 10.14
C ARG A 88 23.76 5.12 10.50
N LEU A 89 22.92 5.19 9.48
CA LEU A 89 21.48 5.05 9.53
C LEU A 89 21.08 3.72 8.87
N THR A 90 20.19 2.97 9.51
CA THR A 90 19.48 1.86 8.87
C THR A 90 18.00 2.23 8.81
N VAL A 91 17.46 2.33 7.60
CA VAL A 91 16.02 2.51 7.35
C VAL A 91 15.39 1.15 7.10
N LYS A 92 14.23 0.89 7.69
CA LYS A 92 13.40 -0.27 7.40
C LYS A 92 12.26 0.19 6.50
N ILE A 93 12.21 -0.37 5.31
CA ILE A 93 11.12 -0.18 4.36
C ILE A 93 10.17 -1.34 4.56
N ILE A 94 8.88 -1.05 4.79
CA ILE A 94 7.83 -2.05 4.96
C ILE A 94 6.86 -1.90 3.80
N ASN A 95 6.78 -2.93 2.98
CA ASN A 95 5.82 -3.00 1.90
C ASN A 95 4.57 -3.75 2.37
N VAL A 96 3.49 -3.01 2.60
CA VAL A 96 2.19 -3.56 2.99
C VAL A 96 1.39 -4.10 1.80
N ASP A 97 1.76 -3.71 0.58
CA ASP A 97 1.09 -4.14 -0.63
C ASP A 97 1.45 -5.58 -1.00
N VAL A 98 0.56 -6.23 -1.74
CA VAL A 98 0.81 -7.55 -2.34
C VAL A 98 1.79 -7.51 -3.52
N TYR A 99 2.06 -6.31 -4.04
CA TYR A 99 2.95 -6.08 -5.19
C TYR A 99 4.38 -5.82 -4.74
N SER A 100 5.35 -6.06 -5.61
CA SER A 100 6.74 -5.70 -5.33
C SER A 100 7.02 -4.22 -5.62
N ILE A 101 7.90 -3.63 -4.82
CA ILE A 101 8.42 -2.28 -4.99
C ILE A 101 9.86 -2.37 -5.48
N ASP A 102 10.14 -1.76 -6.62
CA ASP A 102 11.48 -1.54 -7.14
C ASP A 102 11.84 -0.06 -6.98
N TYR A 103 12.59 0.29 -5.94
CA TYR A 103 13.02 1.66 -5.74
C TYR A 103 14.33 1.94 -6.45
N SER A 104 14.37 3.03 -7.23
CA SER A 104 15.57 3.45 -7.97
C SER A 104 16.52 4.29 -7.12
N SER A 105 15.98 5.02 -6.13
CA SER A 105 16.75 5.87 -5.22
C SER A 105 16.02 6.03 -3.90
N LEU A 106 16.75 5.90 -2.80
CA LEU A 106 16.31 6.26 -1.47
C LEU A 106 17.22 7.36 -0.96
N VAL A 107 16.65 8.53 -0.64
CA VAL A 107 17.39 9.69 -0.12
C VAL A 107 16.88 9.99 1.27
N VAL A 108 17.78 10.04 2.25
CA VAL A 108 17.46 10.43 3.62
C VAL A 108 18.18 11.70 3.98
N SER A 109 17.45 12.78 4.20
CA SER A 109 18.00 14.00 4.79
C SER A 109 17.97 13.87 6.31
N ILE A 110 19.09 14.18 6.96
CA ILE A 110 19.23 14.15 8.41
C ILE A 110 19.35 15.58 8.89
N GLY A 111 18.49 15.96 9.82
CA GLY A 111 18.45 17.25 10.46
C GLY A 111 18.59 17.14 11.98
N TYR A 112 19.01 18.24 12.57
CA TYR A 112 19.15 18.42 14.01
C TYR A 112 18.65 19.81 14.38
N ARG A 113 17.63 19.90 15.23
CA ARG A 113 17.03 21.16 15.69
C ARG A 113 16.68 22.13 14.54
N GLY A 114 16.09 21.60 13.47
CA GLY A 114 15.70 22.40 12.30
C GLY A 114 16.85 22.77 11.35
N LYS A 115 18.08 22.32 11.61
CA LYS A 115 19.23 22.48 10.71
C LYS A 115 19.47 21.20 9.94
N ASN A 116 19.70 21.30 8.63
CA ASN A 116 20.05 20.13 7.82
C ASN A 116 21.53 19.80 8.05
N LEU A 117 21.81 18.62 8.59
CA LEU A 117 23.17 18.10 8.76
C LEU A 117 23.70 17.54 7.45
N GLY A 118 22.83 17.01 6.59
CA GLY A 118 23.22 16.48 5.30
C GLY A 118 22.20 15.47 4.78
N PHE A 119 22.58 14.77 3.72
CA PHE A 119 21.74 13.72 3.14
C PHE A 119 22.56 12.49 2.82
N VAL A 120 21.89 11.35 2.85
CA VAL A 120 22.45 10.07 2.44
C VAL A 120 21.60 9.50 1.33
N THR A 121 22.25 8.81 0.40
CA THR A 121 21.58 8.10 -0.67
C THR A 121 21.89 6.61 -0.58
N SER A 122 20.90 5.77 -0.83
CA SER A 122 21.09 4.34 -1.08
C SER A 122 20.89 4.03 -2.56
N ASP A 123 21.59 2.99 -2.99
CA ASP A 123 21.45 2.38 -4.31
C ASP A 123 20.05 1.79 -4.51
N ARG A 124 19.75 1.42 -5.76
CA ARG A 124 18.51 0.72 -6.14
C ARG A 124 18.32 -0.54 -5.31
N GLY A 125 17.08 -0.83 -4.95
CA GLY A 125 16.73 -2.11 -4.34
C GLY A 125 15.31 -2.57 -4.65
N HIS A 126 15.02 -3.77 -4.17
CA HIS A 126 13.77 -4.47 -4.39
C HIS A 126 13.17 -4.88 -3.05
N VAL A 127 11.88 -4.60 -2.87
CA VAL A 127 11.10 -5.03 -1.71
C VAL A 127 9.92 -5.85 -2.21
N ARG A 128 9.91 -7.12 -1.85
CA ARG A 128 8.79 -8.02 -2.19
C ARG A 128 7.48 -7.52 -1.58
N GLY A 129 6.36 -7.96 -2.15
CA GLY A 129 5.05 -7.77 -1.54
C GLY A 129 4.97 -8.37 -0.15
N MET A 130 4.28 -7.67 0.76
CA MET A 130 4.06 -8.04 2.16
C MET A 130 5.37 -8.36 2.91
N ALA A 131 6.45 -7.64 2.60
CA ALA A 131 7.78 -7.88 3.14
C ALA A 131 8.43 -6.58 3.59
N SER A 132 9.44 -6.69 4.44
CA SER A 132 10.29 -5.57 4.84
C SER A 132 11.72 -5.74 4.36
N SER A 133 12.37 -4.65 3.99
CA SER A 133 13.79 -4.60 3.65
C SER A 133 14.52 -3.58 4.51
N TYR A 134 15.77 -3.87 4.84
CA TYR A 134 16.63 -2.97 5.58
C TYR A 134 17.63 -2.34 4.63
N VAL A 135 17.74 -1.03 4.70
CA VAL A 135 18.61 -0.22 3.84
C VAL A 135 19.57 0.54 4.74
N ASP A 136 20.85 0.24 4.59
CA ASP A 136 21.91 0.96 5.29
C ASP A 136 22.32 2.21 4.50
N ALA A 137 22.59 3.28 5.23
CA ALA A 137 22.90 4.60 4.74
C ALA A 137 23.94 5.22 5.68
N THR A 138 25.05 5.73 5.14
CA THR A 138 26.10 6.42 5.91
C THR A 138 26.17 7.90 5.55
N LEU A 139 26.11 8.78 6.54
CA LEU A 139 26.38 10.22 6.44
C LEU A 139 27.74 10.51 7.06
N GLU A 140 28.61 11.14 6.29
CA GLU A 140 29.90 11.64 6.77
C GLU A 140 29.82 13.16 6.88
N LEU A 141 30.03 13.66 8.09
CA LEU A 141 30.14 15.07 8.40
C LEU A 141 31.62 15.37 8.57
N GLU A 142 32.23 15.99 7.57
CA GLU A 142 33.65 16.37 7.59
C GLU A 142 33.80 17.87 7.84
N GLY A 143 34.64 18.24 8.82
CA GLY A 143 35.17 19.58 8.93
C GLY A 143 34.13 20.68 9.08
N VAL A 144 32.98 20.40 9.71
CA VAL A 144 31.97 21.43 9.95
C VAL A 144 32.56 22.43 10.95
N GLU A 145 33.01 23.58 10.43
CA GLU A 145 33.44 24.72 11.25
C GLU A 145 32.37 24.99 12.29
N VAL A 146 32.77 25.07 13.56
CA VAL A 146 31.83 25.05 14.68
C VAL A 146 30.89 26.25 14.63
N LEU A 147 29.72 26.00 14.06
CA LEU A 147 28.50 26.75 14.27
C LEU A 147 27.96 26.39 15.66
N SER A 148 27.24 27.32 16.30
CA SER A 148 26.54 27.10 17.58
C SER A 148 25.72 25.80 17.60
N ASP A 149 25.28 25.36 16.42
CA ASP A 149 24.50 24.15 16.17
C ASP A 149 25.26 22.85 16.51
N VAL A 150 26.58 22.80 16.29
CA VAL A 150 27.42 21.62 16.56
C VAL A 150 27.69 21.48 18.06
N ILE A 151 27.85 22.59 18.77
CA ILE A 151 28.03 22.60 20.23
C ILE A 151 26.80 21.99 20.91
N MET A 152 25.60 22.36 20.46
CA MET A 152 24.35 21.78 20.96
C MET A 152 24.27 20.27 20.72
N LEU A 153 24.73 19.80 19.57
CA LEU A 153 24.79 18.36 19.25
C LEU A 153 25.70 17.63 20.24
N VAL A 154 26.90 18.16 20.51
CA VAL A 154 27.84 17.58 21.49
C VAL A 154 27.27 17.61 22.91
N GLU A 155 26.58 18.69 23.28
CA GLU A 155 25.90 18.80 24.59
C GLU A 155 24.80 17.74 24.74
N ASP A 156 23.95 17.57 23.72
CA ASP A 156 22.88 16.56 23.74
C ASP A 156 23.43 15.12 23.69
N LEU A 157 24.56 14.90 23.00
CA LEU A 157 25.31 13.65 23.05
C LEU A 157 25.81 13.36 24.47
N ALA A 158 26.40 14.36 25.16
CA ALA A 158 26.88 14.22 26.53
C ALA A 158 25.73 14.00 27.54
N ARG A 159 24.57 14.62 27.31
CA ARG A 159 23.32 14.37 28.06
C ARG A 159 22.78 12.95 27.85
N GLY A 160 23.18 12.27 26.77
CA GLY A 160 22.81 10.90 26.48
C GLY A 160 21.55 10.76 25.63
N SER A 161 20.94 11.85 25.16
CA SER A 161 19.77 11.80 24.27
C SER A 161 19.81 12.90 23.23
N VAL A 162 19.78 12.50 21.95
CA VAL A 162 19.85 13.42 20.82
C VAL A 162 18.59 13.30 19.97
N PRO A 163 17.88 14.42 19.72
CA PRO A 163 16.78 14.46 18.76
C PRO A 163 17.32 14.66 17.34
N PHE A 164 16.91 13.80 16.41
CA PHE A 164 17.16 13.93 14.98
C PHE A 164 15.85 14.03 14.23
N ASP A 165 15.81 14.91 13.24
CA ASP A 165 14.72 15.01 12.29
C ASP A 165 15.19 14.35 11.00
N THR A 166 14.40 13.44 10.45
CA THR A 166 14.78 12.75 9.21
C THR A 166 13.69 12.92 8.18
N ILE A 167 14.08 13.19 6.94
CA ILE A 167 13.15 13.24 5.81
C ILE A 167 13.63 12.22 4.80
N THR A 168 12.86 11.14 4.65
CA THR A 168 13.12 10.08 3.69
C THR A 168 12.28 10.34 2.44
N GLU A 169 12.93 10.30 1.29
CA GLU A 169 12.28 10.33 -0.02
C GLU A 169 12.65 9.07 -0.78
N VAL A 170 11.63 8.30 -1.16
CA VAL A 170 11.76 7.06 -1.92
C VAL A 170 11.16 7.29 -3.30
N ARG A 171 11.96 7.04 -4.34
CA ARG A 171 11.49 7.05 -5.73
C ARG A 171 11.69 5.69 -6.35
N GLY A 172 10.67 5.21 -7.07
CA GLY A 172 10.67 3.87 -7.60
C GLY A 172 9.53 3.58 -8.55
N ARG A 173 9.30 2.29 -8.75
CA ARG A 173 8.19 1.72 -9.49
C ARG A 173 7.57 0.58 -8.69
N LEU A 174 6.25 0.50 -8.74
CA LEU A 174 5.44 -0.60 -8.23
C LEU A 174 5.10 -1.53 -9.40
N GLY A 175 5.48 -2.80 -9.29
CA GLY A 175 5.18 -3.81 -10.30
C GLY A 175 3.80 -4.41 -10.09
N VAL A 176 2.81 -3.94 -10.86
CA VAL A 176 1.42 -4.45 -10.81
C VAL A 176 1.12 -5.26 -12.08
N PHE A 177 1.20 -6.58 -11.99
CA PHE A 177 1.06 -7.52 -13.11
C PHE A 177 1.96 -7.20 -14.32
N PHE A 178 1.51 -6.33 -15.22
CA PHE A 178 2.22 -5.89 -16.44
C PHE A 178 2.45 -4.37 -16.49
N PHE A 179 2.04 -3.64 -15.46
CA PHE A 179 2.15 -2.19 -15.39
C PHE A 179 3.15 -1.79 -14.31
N ASP A 180 4.07 -0.90 -14.68
CA ASP A 180 4.94 -0.20 -13.75
C ASP A 180 4.29 1.12 -13.36
N ILE A 181 3.88 1.26 -12.11
CA ILE A 181 3.30 2.50 -11.60
C ILE A 181 4.42 3.30 -10.92
N PRO A 182 4.64 4.59 -11.27
CA PRO A 182 5.65 5.39 -10.60
C PRO A 182 5.31 5.57 -9.12
N LEU A 183 6.26 5.25 -8.26
CA LEU A 183 6.16 5.41 -6.80
C LEU A 183 7.00 6.60 -6.36
N LYS A 184 6.39 7.51 -5.59
CA LYS A 184 7.08 8.59 -4.90
C LYS A 184 6.49 8.74 -3.51
N ALA A 185 7.23 8.27 -2.51
CA ALA A 185 6.85 8.39 -1.11
C ALA A 185 7.79 9.35 -0.39
N ARG A 186 7.22 10.18 0.50
CA ARG A 186 7.99 11.08 1.35
C ARG A 186 7.52 10.95 2.79
N VAL A 187 8.43 10.65 3.70
CA VAL A 187 8.13 10.49 5.12
C VAL A 187 9.05 11.39 5.94
N SER A 188 8.48 12.00 6.97
CA SER A 188 9.18 12.84 7.94
C SER A 188 9.13 12.14 9.29
N CYS A 189 10.29 11.80 9.86
CA CYS A 189 10.36 11.14 11.16
C CYS A 189 11.15 11.99 12.16
N GLU A 190 10.57 12.18 13.34
CA GLU A 190 11.25 12.73 14.51
C GLU A 190 11.74 11.56 15.37
N VAL A 191 13.05 11.44 15.52
CA VAL A 191 13.70 10.30 16.18
C VAL A 191 14.52 10.79 17.36
N ARG A 192 14.29 10.22 18.53
CA ARG A 192 15.11 10.44 19.72
C ARG A 192 15.99 9.23 19.95
N VAL A 193 17.31 9.43 19.87
CA VAL A 193 18.30 8.37 20.02
C VAL A 193 19.00 8.53 21.36
N ASN A 194 19.28 7.42 22.02
CA ASN A 194 20.12 7.39 23.21
C ASN A 194 21.58 7.28 22.76
N ALA A 195 22.38 8.29 23.11
CA ALA A 195 23.76 8.39 22.64
C ALA A 195 24.69 7.32 23.25
N ARG A 196 24.34 6.74 24.41
CA ARG A 196 25.19 5.78 25.13
C ARG A 196 25.11 4.37 24.55
N ASN A 197 23.89 3.92 24.26
CA ASN A 197 23.63 2.58 23.74
C ASN A 197 23.23 2.58 22.25
N GLN A 198 23.12 3.75 21.63
CA GLN A 198 22.74 3.97 20.24
C GLN A 198 21.40 3.32 19.86
N THR A 199 20.46 3.28 20.82
CA THR A 199 19.11 2.77 20.58
C THR A 199 18.13 3.90 20.36
N ILE A 200 17.11 3.64 19.56
CA ILE A 200 15.97 4.55 19.38
C ILE A 200 15.11 4.50 20.64
N ILE A 201 15.02 5.63 21.36
CA ILE A 201 14.16 5.79 22.54
C ILE A 201 12.71 5.94 22.08
N ARG A 202 12.52 6.79 21.07
CA ARG A 202 11.20 7.10 20.51
C ARG A 202 11.37 7.55 19.07
N GLN A 203 10.42 7.18 18.23
CA GLN A 203 10.29 7.73 16.89
C GLN A 203 8.82 8.01 16.59
N ASN A 204 8.56 9.11 15.90
CA ASN A 204 7.24 9.42 15.34
C ASN A 204 7.44 9.74 13.86
N CYS A 205 6.81 8.97 12.98
CA CYS A 205 6.90 9.14 11.53
C CYS A 205 5.57 9.60 10.95
N TYR A 206 5.63 10.48 9.97
CA TYR A 206 4.47 11.09 9.32
C TYR A 206 4.67 11.13 7.81
N ASN A 207 3.68 10.68 7.07
CA ASN A 207 3.66 10.78 5.61
C ASN A 207 3.43 12.25 5.22
N LYS A 208 4.19 12.74 4.23
CA LYS A 208 4.18 14.14 3.78
C LYS A 208 3.62 14.32 2.38
#